data_AF-A0A9E5ZB00-F1
#
_entry.id   AF-A0A9E5ZB00-F1
#
_cell.length_a   1.000
_cell.length_b   1.000
_cell.length_c   1.000
_cell.angle_alpha   90.00
_cell.angle_beta   90.00
_cell.angle_gamma   90.00
#
_symmetry.space_group_name_H-M   'P 1'
#
loop_
_entity.id
_entity.type
_entity.pdbx_description
1 polymer ?
#
loop_
_entity_poly.entity_id
_entity_poly.type
_entity_poly.pdbx_seq_one_letter_code
_entity_poly.pdbx_strand_id
1 'polypeptide(L)'
;MSLQEVEIELNGITEILQFDTTEDCEMFETYRKECEAFLLDLNNMTLFQRRARSVMAVKLPRPQLIKWRLFFIRKIEQTYLEEKEKRVGFIPKTPIIKEGKGTLDEICKKLNPEDGYTNVVIAIYNMAKEDVFAEESLLELKPFLTYFCMRLFGLDKKKDLYEAYQQLKTNGFIKKFGVMKEAN
;
A
#
# COMPACT_ATOMS: atom_id res chain seq x y z
N MET A 1 -4.72 29.87 -31.18
CA MET A 1 -4.88 28.41 -31.11
C MET A 1 -4.88 28.05 -29.64
N SER A 2 -5.91 27.37 -29.13
CA SER A 2 -5.89 26.87 -27.75
C SER A 2 -4.99 25.63 -27.71
N LEU A 3 -3.96 25.65 -26.86
CA LEU A 3 -3.17 24.47 -26.53
C LEU A 3 -4.11 23.41 -25.96
N GLN A 4 -4.03 22.18 -26.45
CA GLN A 4 -4.76 21.07 -25.86
C GLN A 4 -3.89 20.46 -24.75
N GLU A 5 -4.48 20.28 -23.57
CA GLU A 5 -3.77 19.87 -22.36
C GLU A 5 -4.40 18.60 -21.79
N VAL A 6 -3.55 17.68 -21.30
CA VAL A 6 -3.97 16.44 -20.65
C VAL A 6 -3.26 16.30 -19.32
N GLU A 7 -4.02 16.11 -18.25
CA GLU A 7 -3.50 15.93 -16.90
C GLU A 7 -3.22 14.44 -16.61
N ILE A 8 -2.07 14.16 -15.98
CA ILE A 8 -1.70 12.84 -15.47
C ILE A 8 -1.28 12.95 -13.99
N GLU A 9 -1.83 12.10 -13.12
CA GLU A 9 -1.54 12.05 -11.67
C GLU A 9 -1.10 10.68 -11.11
N LEU A 10 0.11 10.60 -10.55
CA LEU A 10 0.70 9.39 -9.95
C LEU A 10 1.39 9.76 -8.64
N ASN A 11 1.10 9.03 -7.55
CA ASN A 11 1.64 9.28 -6.21
C ASN A 11 1.46 10.73 -5.72
N GLY A 12 0.31 11.35 -6.03
CA GLY A 12 0.02 12.74 -5.67
C GLY A 12 0.83 13.79 -6.44
N ILE A 13 1.55 13.37 -7.49
CA ILE A 13 2.25 14.27 -8.41
C ILE A 13 1.39 14.42 -9.66
N THR A 14 0.84 15.61 -9.85
CA THR A 14 0.11 16.02 -11.06
C THR A 14 1.06 16.63 -12.07
N GLU A 15 0.92 16.23 -13.33
CA GLU A 15 1.69 16.76 -14.44
C GLU A 15 0.80 16.99 -15.66
N ILE A 16 1.09 18.07 -16.41
CA ILE A 16 0.31 18.48 -17.58
C ILE A 16 1.10 18.17 -18.86
N LEU A 17 0.49 17.43 -19.77
CA LEU A 17 0.97 17.18 -21.12
C LEU A 17 0.36 18.22 -22.06
N GLN A 18 1.22 18.98 -22.74
CA GLN A 18 0.79 20.01 -23.70
C GLN A 18 1.03 19.52 -25.13
N PHE A 19 0.03 19.74 -25.99
CA PHE A 19 0.06 19.40 -27.41
C PHE A 19 0.02 20.67 -28.25
N ASP A 20 0.94 20.75 -29.22
CA ASP A 20 1.12 21.93 -30.08
C ASP A 20 0.03 22.05 -31.14
N THR A 21 -0.63 20.93 -31.50
CA THR A 21 -1.64 20.86 -32.54
C THR A 21 -2.80 19.93 -32.17
N THR A 22 -3.95 20.12 -32.82
CA THR A 22 -5.09 19.19 -32.71
C THR A 22 -4.73 17.79 -33.21
N GLU A 23 -3.97 17.68 -34.29
CA GLU A 23 -3.53 16.40 -34.87
C GLU A 23 -2.65 15.61 -33.87
N ASP A 24 -1.76 16.30 -33.15
CA ASP A 24 -0.93 15.66 -32.12
C ASP A 24 -1.78 15.11 -30.96
N CYS A 25 -2.86 15.80 -30.60
CA CYS A 25 -3.78 15.34 -29.57
C CYS A 25 -4.66 14.18 -30.05
N GLU A 26 -5.14 14.19 -31.29
CA GLU A 26 -5.90 13.08 -31.88
C GLU A 26 -5.05 11.80 -31.98
N MET A 27 -3.77 11.95 -32.35
CA MET A 27 -2.79 10.85 -32.32
C MET A 27 -2.61 10.33 -30.89
N PHE A 28 -2.51 11.22 -29.90
CA PHE A 28 -2.43 10.83 -28.50
C PHE A 28 -3.66 10.06 -28.05
N GLU A 29 -4.86 10.54 -28.32
CA GLU A 29 -6.11 9.90 -27.91
C GLU A 29 -6.28 8.52 -28.55
N THR A 30 -5.89 8.37 -29.82
CA THR A 30 -5.86 7.06 -30.50
C THR A 30 -4.90 6.11 -29.80
N TYR A 31 -3.64 6.56 -29.63
CA TYR A 31 -2.60 5.76 -28.97
C TYR A 31 -2.96 5.35 -27.54
N ARG A 32 -3.56 6.29 -26.80
CA ARG A 32 -4.05 6.10 -25.44
C ARG A 32 -5.08 4.98 -25.39
N LYS A 33 -6.13 5.06 -26.23
CA LYS A 33 -7.19 4.04 -26.28
C LYS A 33 -6.65 2.66 -26.62
N GLU A 34 -5.71 2.56 -27.55
CA GLU A 34 -5.06 1.28 -27.91
C GLU A 34 -4.27 0.70 -26.74
N CYS A 35 -3.47 1.54 -26.05
CA CYS A 35 -2.70 1.11 -24.89
C CYS A 35 -3.58 0.69 -23.72
N GLU A 36 -4.61 1.48 -23.41
CA GLU A 36 -5.60 1.19 -22.38
C GLU A 36 -6.27 -0.15 -22.67
N ALA A 37 -6.83 -0.34 -23.89
CA ALA A 37 -7.49 -1.59 -24.26
C ALA A 37 -6.55 -2.81 -24.17
N PHE A 38 -5.28 -2.66 -24.57
CA PHE A 38 -4.31 -3.76 -24.51
C PHE A 38 -3.90 -4.11 -23.07
N LEU A 39 -3.92 -3.15 -22.14
CA LEU A 39 -3.47 -3.29 -20.76
C LEU A 39 -4.60 -3.43 -19.72
N LEU A 40 -5.88 -3.27 -20.08
CA LEU A 40 -7.00 -3.25 -19.11
C LEU A 40 -7.39 -4.62 -18.52
N ASP A 41 -7.06 -5.74 -19.17
CA ASP A 41 -7.62 -7.06 -18.83
C ASP A 41 -6.65 -7.97 -18.06
N LEU A 42 -6.16 -7.51 -16.90
CA LEU A 42 -4.97 -8.12 -16.28
C LEU A 42 -5.15 -8.47 -14.81
N ASN A 43 -5.97 -9.50 -14.57
CA ASN A 43 -5.95 -10.29 -13.32
C ASN A 43 -4.62 -11.05 -13.11
N ASN A 44 -3.66 -10.93 -14.03
CA ASN A 44 -2.40 -11.66 -14.06
C ASN A 44 -1.20 -10.73 -14.33
N MET A 45 -0.36 -10.50 -13.32
CA MET A 45 0.80 -9.61 -13.41
C MET A 45 1.86 -10.08 -14.41
N THR A 46 2.05 -11.39 -14.56
CA THR A 46 3.00 -11.93 -15.53
C THR A 46 2.58 -11.56 -16.95
N LEU A 47 1.27 -11.62 -17.23
CA LEU A 47 0.71 -11.20 -18.51
C LEU A 47 0.85 -9.68 -18.70
N PHE A 48 0.63 -8.89 -17.65
CA PHE A 48 0.84 -7.44 -17.66
C PHE A 48 2.28 -7.08 -18.02
N GLN A 49 3.26 -7.62 -17.30
CA GLN A 49 4.67 -7.32 -17.54
C GLN A 49 5.11 -7.71 -18.96
N ARG A 50 4.52 -8.76 -19.54
CA ARG A 50 4.78 -9.12 -20.94
C ARG A 50 4.19 -8.08 -21.89
N ARG A 51 2.93 -7.68 -21.71
CA ARG A 51 2.27 -6.68 -22.56
C ARG A 51 2.89 -5.29 -22.42
N ALA A 52 3.22 -4.87 -21.21
CA ALA A 52 3.92 -3.62 -20.93
C ALA A 52 5.27 -3.56 -21.67
N ARG A 53 6.04 -4.67 -21.69
CA ARG A 53 7.28 -4.76 -22.50
C ARG A 53 7.03 -4.56 -23.99
N SER A 54 5.97 -5.16 -24.55
CA SER A 54 5.58 -4.95 -25.95
C SER A 54 5.23 -3.49 -26.24
N VAL A 55 4.43 -2.85 -25.37
CA VAL A 55 4.04 -1.44 -25.51
C VAL A 55 5.26 -0.51 -25.38
N MET A 56 6.22 -0.84 -24.52
CA MET A 56 7.47 -0.09 -24.34
C MET A 56 8.44 -0.22 -25.53
N ALA A 57 8.38 -1.33 -26.27
CA ALA A 57 9.22 -1.54 -27.46
C ALA A 57 8.81 -0.67 -28.66
N VAL A 58 7.58 -0.14 -28.67
CA VAL A 58 7.10 0.76 -29.71
C VAL A 58 7.86 2.08 -29.65
N LYS A 59 8.51 2.46 -30.75
CA LYS A 59 9.16 3.77 -30.89
C LYS A 59 8.10 4.83 -31.15
N LEU A 60 7.97 5.77 -30.21
CA LEU A 60 6.98 6.86 -30.30
C LEU A 60 7.64 8.13 -30.84
N PRO A 61 6.93 8.89 -31.69
CA PRO A 61 7.49 10.09 -32.33
C PRO A 61 7.57 11.30 -31.41
N ARG A 62 6.83 11.30 -30.28
CA ARG A 62 6.65 12.47 -29.42
C ARG A 62 6.98 12.16 -27.95
N PRO A 63 7.67 13.07 -27.23
CA PRO A 63 7.97 12.91 -25.80
C PRO A 63 6.72 12.77 -24.92
N GLN A 64 5.63 13.47 -25.25
CA GLN A 64 4.37 13.43 -24.50
C GLN A 64 3.78 12.02 -24.46
N LEU A 65 3.81 11.30 -25.59
CA LEU A 65 3.33 9.92 -25.68
C LEU A 65 4.19 8.96 -24.85
N ILE A 66 5.51 9.13 -24.89
CA ILE A 66 6.47 8.34 -24.09
C ILE A 66 6.20 8.53 -22.60
N LYS A 67 6.01 9.78 -22.21
CA LYS A 67 5.79 10.20 -20.83
C LYS A 67 4.46 9.66 -20.29
N TRP A 68 3.38 9.83 -21.05
CA TRP A 68 2.07 9.26 -20.72
C TRP A 68 2.13 7.73 -20.61
N ARG A 69 2.76 7.04 -21.58
CA ARG A 69 2.89 5.57 -21.56
C ARG A 69 3.58 5.09 -20.28
N LEU A 70 4.74 5.67 -19.97
CA LEU A 70 5.51 5.31 -18.78
C LEU A 70 4.69 5.50 -17.52
N PHE A 71 4.00 6.64 -17.44
CA PHE A 71 3.13 6.97 -16.35
C PHE A 71 1.97 5.96 -16.21
N PHE A 72 1.28 5.64 -17.31
CA PHE A 72 0.11 4.76 -17.30
C PHE A 72 0.48 3.33 -16.88
N ILE A 73 1.60 2.80 -17.40
CA ILE A 73 2.12 1.49 -17.00
C ILE A 73 2.44 1.47 -15.49
N ARG A 74 3.11 2.51 -14.97
CA ARG A 74 3.41 2.61 -13.53
C ARG A 74 2.13 2.67 -12.68
N LYS A 75 1.12 3.40 -13.14
CA LYS A 75 -0.17 3.50 -12.45
C LYS A 75 -0.84 2.13 -12.32
N ILE A 76 -0.90 1.35 -13.40
CA ILE A 76 -1.47 0.00 -13.36
C ILE A 76 -0.66 -0.93 -12.43
N GLU A 77 0.68 -0.91 -12.52
CA GLU A 77 1.53 -1.72 -11.66
C GLU A 77 1.33 -1.38 -10.18
N GLN A 78 1.24 -0.09 -9.85
CA GLN A 78 0.93 0.37 -8.51
C GLN A 78 -0.43 -0.13 -8.04
N THR A 79 -1.49 0.05 -8.84
CA THR A 79 -2.84 -0.45 -8.51
C THR A 79 -2.81 -1.96 -8.27
N TYR A 80 -2.11 -2.73 -9.11
CA TYR A 80 -1.95 -4.16 -8.91
C TYR A 80 -1.22 -4.50 -7.61
N LEU A 81 -0.12 -3.82 -7.29
CA LEU A 81 0.63 -4.04 -6.06
C LEU A 81 -0.21 -3.70 -4.82
N GLU A 82 -0.97 -2.60 -4.86
CA GLU A 82 -1.89 -2.21 -3.81
C GLU A 82 -3.02 -3.24 -3.63
N GLU A 83 -3.62 -3.73 -4.72
CA GLU A 83 -4.65 -4.77 -4.65
C GLU A 83 -4.10 -6.11 -4.16
N LYS A 84 -2.90 -6.50 -4.63
CA LYS A 84 -2.21 -7.69 -4.15
C LYS A 84 -1.86 -7.56 -2.68
N GLU A 85 -1.41 -6.39 -2.23
CA GLU A 85 -1.13 -6.12 -0.82
C GLU A 85 -2.41 -6.17 0.03
N LYS A 86 -3.53 -5.63 -0.46
CA LYS A 86 -4.85 -5.77 0.18
C LYS A 86 -5.30 -7.24 0.30
N ARG A 87 -5.04 -8.06 -0.73
CA ARG A 87 -5.46 -9.47 -0.80
C ARG A 87 -4.52 -10.42 -0.04
N VAL A 88 -3.21 -10.23 -0.13
CA VAL A 88 -2.17 -11.20 0.28
C VAL A 88 -1.22 -10.62 1.34
N GLY A 89 -1.05 -9.30 1.40
CA GLY A 89 0.05 -8.65 2.11
C GLY A 89 -0.08 -8.58 3.63
N PHE A 90 -1.26 -8.85 4.17
CA PHE A 90 -1.58 -8.71 5.59
C PHE A 90 -2.51 -9.87 6.01
N ILE A 91 -1.91 -11.06 6.17
CA ILE A 91 -2.59 -12.20 6.76
C ILE A 91 -2.48 -12.06 8.29
N PRO A 92 -3.60 -11.96 9.03
CA PRO A 92 -3.55 -11.82 10.48
C PRO A 92 -3.06 -13.11 11.12
N LYS A 93 -2.29 -12.98 12.19
CA LYS A 93 -2.02 -14.07 13.12
C LYS A 93 -2.66 -13.71 14.46
N THR A 94 -3.54 -14.57 14.95
CA THR A 94 -4.20 -14.35 16.24
C THR A 94 -3.15 -14.28 17.35
N PRO A 95 -3.09 -13.18 18.13
CA PRO A 95 -2.17 -13.07 19.24
C PRO A 95 -2.48 -14.09 20.34
N ILE A 96 -1.43 -14.67 20.89
CA ILE A 96 -1.49 -15.53 22.06
C ILE A 96 -1.33 -14.63 23.29
N ILE A 97 -2.32 -14.65 24.17
CA ILE A 97 -2.33 -13.91 25.42
C ILE A 97 -1.74 -14.80 26.52
N LYS A 98 -0.83 -14.26 27.34
CA LYS A 98 -0.27 -15.00 28.48
C LYS A 98 -1.35 -15.28 29.53
N GLU A 99 -1.18 -16.38 30.25
CA GLU A 99 -2.13 -16.81 31.27
C GLU A 99 -2.33 -15.72 32.34
N GLY A 100 -3.58 -15.51 32.76
CA GLY A 100 -3.94 -14.48 33.75
C GLY A 100 -3.93 -13.03 33.24
N LYS A 101 -3.62 -12.78 31.96
CA LYS A 101 -3.61 -11.43 31.36
C LYS A 101 -4.93 -11.04 30.66
N GLY A 102 -5.95 -11.90 30.79
CA GLY A 102 -7.29 -11.70 30.21
C GLY A 102 -7.46 -12.35 28.84
N THR A 103 -8.48 -11.90 28.11
CA THR A 103 -8.84 -12.41 26.77
C THR A 103 -8.58 -11.38 25.67
N LEU A 104 -8.53 -11.85 24.42
CA LEU A 104 -8.41 -10.97 23.25
C LEU A 104 -9.57 -9.96 23.15
N ASP A 105 -10.79 -10.37 23.47
CA ASP A 105 -11.94 -9.47 23.42
C ASP A 105 -11.87 -8.39 24.51
N GLU A 106 -11.37 -8.72 25.70
CA GLU A 106 -11.12 -7.73 26.76
C GLU A 106 -10.01 -6.75 26.35
N ILE A 107 -8.94 -7.23 25.72
CA ILE A 107 -7.87 -6.38 25.18
C ILE A 107 -8.43 -5.45 24.10
N CYS A 108 -9.20 -5.98 23.15
CA CYS A 108 -9.79 -5.17 22.08
C CYS A 108 -10.75 -4.11 22.63
N LYS A 109 -11.54 -4.41 23.68
CA LYS A 109 -12.40 -3.43 24.34
C LYS A 109 -11.63 -2.30 25.03
N LYS A 110 -10.39 -2.56 25.47
CA LYS A 110 -9.51 -1.54 26.05
C LYS A 110 -8.86 -0.65 24.98
N LEU A 111 -8.81 -1.10 23.74
CA LEU A 111 -8.26 -0.36 22.61
C LEU A 111 -9.39 0.41 21.92
N ASN A 112 -9.40 1.74 22.04
CA ASN A 112 -10.42 2.56 21.39
C ASN A 112 -9.99 2.88 19.93
N PRO A 113 -10.70 2.38 18.91
CA PRO A 113 -10.37 2.69 17.51
C PRO A 113 -10.53 4.18 17.16
N GLU A 114 -11.34 4.94 17.90
CA GLU A 114 -11.50 6.38 17.68
C GLU A 114 -10.25 7.19 18.07
N ASP A 115 -9.36 6.62 18.88
CA ASP A 115 -8.10 7.27 19.27
C ASP A 115 -7.09 7.35 18.10
N GLY A 116 -7.37 6.67 16.99
CA GLY A 116 -6.52 6.61 15.82
C GLY A 116 -5.38 5.59 15.93
N TYR A 117 -4.82 5.21 14.77
CA TYR A 117 -3.85 4.12 14.66
C TYR A 117 -2.61 4.30 15.55
N THR A 118 -2.07 5.51 15.63
CA THR A 118 -0.86 5.81 16.42
C THR A 118 -1.08 5.51 17.90
N ASN A 119 -2.19 6.00 18.49
CA ASN A 119 -2.47 5.79 19.91
C ASN A 119 -2.74 4.31 20.22
N VAL A 120 -3.43 3.62 19.32
CA VAL A 120 -3.64 2.17 19.44
C VAL A 120 -2.31 1.40 19.38
N VAL A 121 -1.38 1.75 18.50
CA VAL A 121 -0.03 1.15 18.47
C VAL A 121 0.71 1.38 19.79
N ILE A 122 0.62 2.59 20.36
CA ILE A 122 1.24 2.91 21.64
C ILE A 122 0.64 2.06 22.77
N ALA A 123 -0.69 1.90 22.80
CA ALA A 123 -1.36 1.06 23.78
C ALA A 123 -0.96 -0.42 23.66
N ILE A 124 -0.97 -0.97 22.43
CA ILE A 124 -0.50 -2.34 22.15
C ILE A 124 0.96 -2.52 22.58
N TYR A 125 1.81 -1.52 22.36
CA TYR A 125 3.20 -1.54 22.81
C TYR A 125 3.35 -1.58 24.33
N ASN A 126 2.57 -0.78 25.05
CA ASN A 126 2.60 -0.80 26.51
C ASN A 126 2.12 -2.15 27.05
N MET A 127 1.08 -2.74 26.47
CA MET A 127 0.64 -4.10 26.80
C MET A 127 1.73 -5.15 26.53
N ALA A 128 2.47 -5.03 25.42
CA ALA A 128 3.60 -5.91 25.14
C ALA A 128 4.73 -5.77 26.19
N LYS A 129 5.01 -4.54 26.65
CA LYS A 129 5.97 -4.30 27.76
C LYS A 129 5.49 -4.86 29.10
N GLU A 130 4.19 -4.85 29.34
CA GLU A 130 3.54 -5.41 30.54
C GLU A 130 3.38 -6.93 30.47
N ASP A 131 4.02 -7.57 29.49
CA ASP A 131 4.07 -9.00 29.31
C ASP A 131 2.67 -9.63 29.13
N VAL A 132 1.79 -8.94 28.39
CA VAL A 132 0.43 -9.41 28.09
C VAL A 132 0.44 -10.48 26.99
N PHE A 133 1.32 -10.33 26.00
CA PHE A 133 1.39 -11.21 24.82
C PHE A 133 2.53 -12.22 24.95
N ALA A 134 2.33 -13.44 24.46
CA ALA A 134 3.40 -14.41 24.34
C ALA A 134 4.40 -13.98 23.25
N GLU A 135 5.68 -14.31 23.43
CA GLU A 135 6.77 -13.89 22.53
C GLU A 135 6.53 -14.34 21.09
N GLU A 136 5.94 -15.53 20.89
CA GLU A 136 5.61 -16.12 19.60
C GLU A 136 4.63 -15.26 18.78
N SER A 137 3.82 -14.45 19.47
CA SER A 137 2.92 -13.49 18.84
C SER A 137 3.67 -12.28 18.30
N LEU A 138 4.78 -11.92 18.95
CA LEU A 138 5.56 -10.72 18.68
C LEU A 138 6.69 -10.98 17.68
N LEU A 139 7.06 -12.25 17.46
CA LEU A 139 8.01 -12.69 16.43
C LEU A 139 7.64 -12.20 15.02
N GLU A 140 6.35 -12.20 14.70
CA GLU A 140 5.81 -11.79 13.41
C GLU A 140 4.96 -10.53 13.56
N LEU A 141 5.62 -9.40 13.76
CA LEU A 141 4.95 -8.14 14.06
C LEU A 141 3.93 -7.70 13.01
N LYS A 142 4.19 -7.93 11.72
CA LYS A 142 3.27 -7.54 10.64
C LYS A 142 1.94 -8.33 10.75
N PRO A 143 1.93 -9.68 10.78
CA PRO A 143 0.73 -10.46 11.08
C PRO A 143 0.03 -10.13 12.41
N PHE A 144 0.80 -9.82 13.46
CA PHE A 144 0.27 -9.44 14.77
C PHE A 144 -0.50 -8.11 14.73
N LEU A 145 0.10 -7.05 14.18
CA LEU A 145 -0.56 -5.75 14.05
C LEU A 145 -1.73 -5.80 13.05
N THR A 146 -1.64 -6.66 12.05
CA THR A 146 -2.75 -6.92 11.11
C THR A 146 -4.00 -7.43 11.83
N TYR A 147 -3.84 -8.34 12.79
CA TYR A 147 -4.96 -8.87 13.56
C TYR A 147 -5.73 -7.75 14.26
N PHE A 148 -5.02 -6.90 15.01
CA PHE A 148 -5.64 -5.77 15.70
C PHE A 148 -6.25 -4.78 14.73
N CYS A 149 -5.59 -4.54 13.60
CA CYS A 149 -6.10 -3.64 12.58
C CYS A 149 -7.46 -4.12 12.03
N MET A 150 -7.55 -5.39 11.63
CA MET A 150 -8.79 -5.98 11.14
C MET A 150 -9.90 -5.99 12.18
N ARG A 151 -9.54 -6.29 13.44
CA ARG A 151 -10.50 -6.41 14.55
C ARG A 151 -11.07 -5.07 15.00
N LEU A 152 -10.26 -4.00 14.99
CA LEU A 152 -10.62 -2.69 15.52
C LEU A 152 -11.09 -1.70 14.45
N PHE A 153 -10.52 -1.74 13.25
CA PHE A 153 -10.72 -0.71 12.22
C PHE A 153 -11.36 -1.23 10.93
N GLY A 154 -11.40 -2.55 10.74
CA GLY A 154 -11.99 -3.17 9.56
C GLY A 154 -10.99 -3.77 8.57
N LEU A 155 -11.52 -4.56 7.63
CA LEU A 155 -10.73 -5.39 6.70
C LEU A 155 -10.00 -4.58 5.62
N ASP A 156 -10.42 -3.34 5.36
CA ASP A 156 -9.84 -2.45 4.37
C ASP A 156 -8.62 -1.66 4.91
N LYS A 157 -8.40 -1.67 6.23
CA LYS A 157 -7.39 -0.85 6.91
C LYS A 157 -6.09 -1.56 7.24
N LYS A 158 -5.93 -2.83 6.85
CA LYS A 158 -4.88 -3.77 7.29
C LYS A 158 -3.45 -3.23 7.36
N LYS A 159 -3.09 -2.25 6.52
CA LYS A 159 -1.75 -1.66 6.46
C LYS A 159 -1.52 -0.50 7.43
N ASP A 160 -2.57 0.22 7.78
CA ASP A 160 -2.51 1.53 8.44
C ASP A 160 -1.84 1.43 9.83
N LEU A 161 -2.18 0.39 10.60
CA LEU A 161 -1.62 0.17 11.94
C LEU A 161 -0.12 -0.20 11.92
N TYR A 162 0.31 -0.91 10.87
CA TYR A 162 1.71 -1.24 10.65
C TYR A 162 2.51 -0.01 10.19
N GLU A 163 1.95 0.82 9.30
CA GLU A 163 2.56 2.08 8.88
C GLU A 163 2.73 3.05 10.06
N ALA A 164 1.72 3.19 10.92
CA ALA A 164 1.81 3.97 12.16
C ALA A 164 2.94 3.46 13.08
N TYR A 165 3.07 2.15 13.22
CA TYR A 165 4.21 1.55 13.94
C TYR A 165 5.55 1.93 13.31
N GLN A 166 5.70 1.83 11.99
CA GLN A 166 6.97 2.17 11.32
C GLN A 166 7.35 3.64 11.49
N GLN A 167 6.36 4.54 11.45
CA GLN A 167 6.57 5.96 11.74
C GLN A 167 7.07 6.16 13.19
N LEU A 168 6.39 5.56 14.17
CA LEU A 168 6.79 5.65 15.58
C LEU A 168 8.18 5.03 15.83
N LYS A 169 8.52 3.93 15.13
CA LYS A 169 9.85 3.31 15.18
C LYS A 169 10.92 4.23 14.61
N THR A 170 10.68 4.82 13.45
CA THR A 170 11.60 5.77 12.78
C THR A 170 11.86 6.99 13.66
N ASN A 171 10.82 7.47 14.34
CA ASN A 171 10.91 8.57 15.30
C ASN A 171 11.52 8.17 16.65
N GLY A 172 12.00 6.93 16.79
CA GLY A 172 12.70 6.44 17.98
C GLY A 172 11.80 6.08 19.16
N PHE A 173 10.47 6.25 19.05
CA PHE A 173 9.51 5.96 20.12
C PHE A 173 9.47 4.46 20.45
N ILE A 174 9.62 3.62 19.43
CA ILE A 174 9.50 2.16 19.55
C ILE A 174 10.80 1.44 19.19
N LYS A 175 11.93 1.93 19.70
CA LYS A 175 13.23 1.24 19.53
C LYS A 175 13.21 -0.19 20.10
N LYS A 176 12.39 -0.49 21.13
CA LYS A 176 12.40 -1.77 21.86
C LYS A 176 11.51 -2.90 21.29
N PHE A 177 10.53 -2.65 20.42
CA PHE A 177 9.72 -3.76 19.86
C PHE A 177 10.57 -4.75 19.05
N GLY A 178 11.65 -4.25 18.43
CA GLY A 178 12.60 -5.07 17.68
C GLY A 178 13.68 -5.76 18.53
N VAL A 179 13.82 -5.37 19.81
CA VAL A 179 14.88 -5.86 20.73
C VAL A 179 14.47 -7.15 21.45
N MET A 180 13.23 -7.61 21.31
CA MET A 180 12.84 -9.00 21.67
C MET A 180 13.53 -10.07 20.80
N LYS A 181 14.43 -9.67 19.89
CA LYS A 181 15.37 -10.55 19.17
C LYS A 181 16.74 -10.72 19.85
N GLU A 182 17.13 -9.88 20.80
CA GLU A 182 18.53 -9.83 21.29
C GLU A 182 18.69 -10.23 22.77
N ALA A 183 17.64 -10.78 23.38
CA ALA A 183 17.71 -11.38 24.72
C ALA A 183 17.54 -12.91 24.63
N ASN A 184 18.43 -13.56 23.89
CA ASN A 184 18.81 -14.97 24.06
C ASN A 184 20.27 -15.14 23.63
#